data_AF-A0A928LTK8-F1
#
_entry.id   AF-A0A928LTK8-F1
#
_cell.length_a   1.000
_cell.length_b   1.000
_cell.length_c   1.000
_cell.angle_alpha   90.00
_cell.angle_beta   90.00
_cell.angle_gamma   90.00
#
_symmetry.space_group_name_H-M   'P 1'
#
loop_
_entity.id
_entity.type
_entity.pdbx_description
1 polymer ?
#
loop_
_entity_poly.entity_id
_entity_poly.type
_entity_poly.pdbx_seq_one_letter_code
_entity_poly.pdbx_strand_id
1 'polypeptide(L)'
;MDKIFHLQLFAEDSAAEEAGVTAPDAGERQDFESLIRGPYKADFEARVQKILEGRLRGLKRENQTLRDAVDERQRTAKAAFAALERGADEVRAVYPAFDWQREVEGGEFARLIAAGVSPRTAYEVVHREEILRAAMAYAAHQTAQHTARSAAAGARRAAENGRRSAAVSRSDPRHLTSGELADIRRRVMDGEKIRF
;
A
#
# COMPACT_ATOMS: atom_id res chain seq x y z
N MET A 1 -19.23 -23.25 17.20
CA MET A 1 -20.09 -22.09 16.90
C MET A 1 -19.52 -21.42 15.67
N ASP A 2 -20.05 -21.50 14.46
CA ASP A 2 -21.21 -22.20 13.91
C ASP A 2 -20.95 -22.48 12.42
N LYS A 3 -21.11 -23.74 12.04
CA LYS A 3 -21.84 -24.23 10.86
C LYS A 3 -21.58 -23.56 9.50
N ILE A 4 -20.42 -23.86 8.94
CA ILE A 4 -20.29 -24.13 7.51
C ILE A 4 -20.90 -25.54 7.27
N PHE A 5 -22.12 -25.62 6.75
CA PHE A 5 -22.73 -26.86 6.25
C PHE A 5 -22.94 -26.65 4.73
N HIS A 6 -22.08 -27.20 3.89
CA HIS A 6 -22.02 -28.59 3.40
C HIS A 6 -22.62 -28.67 1.98
N LEU A 7 -21.74 -28.48 1.00
CA LEU A 7 -21.83 -29.15 -0.30
C LEU A 7 -20.85 -30.34 -0.23
N GLN A 8 -21.20 -31.45 -0.87
CA GLN A 8 -20.49 -32.73 -0.95
C GLN A 8 -20.81 -33.75 0.16
N LEU A 9 -21.73 -34.67 -0.15
CA LEU A 9 -21.50 -36.11 0.07
C LEU A 9 -22.38 -36.90 -0.90
N PHE A 10 -21.78 -37.36 -1.99
CA PHE A 10 -22.33 -38.44 -2.80
C PHE A 10 -21.97 -39.77 -2.14
N ALA A 11 -22.90 -40.71 -2.27
CA ALA A 11 -22.72 -42.16 -2.22
C ALA A 11 -22.35 -42.78 -0.87
N GLU A 12 -23.38 -43.25 -0.14
CA GLU A 12 -23.34 -44.57 0.47
C GLU A 12 -24.71 -45.24 0.28
N ASP A 13 -24.64 -46.47 -0.23
CA ASP A 13 -25.70 -47.39 -0.60
C ASP A 13 -25.97 -48.27 0.61
N SER A 14 -27.20 -48.31 1.14
CA SER A 14 -27.57 -49.34 2.12
C SER A 14 -29.07 -49.59 2.19
N ALA A 15 -29.42 -50.75 1.66
CA ALA A 15 -30.40 -51.71 2.19
C ALA A 15 -31.88 -51.28 2.27
N ALA A 16 -32.64 -51.92 1.38
CA ALA A 16 -34.07 -52.18 1.45
C ALA A 16 -34.60 -52.46 2.86
N GLU A 17 -35.70 -51.77 3.19
CA GLU A 17 -36.76 -52.32 4.03
C GLU A 17 -38.10 -51.93 3.41
N GLU A 18 -38.69 -52.86 2.67
CA GLU A 18 -40.07 -52.79 2.20
C GLU A 18 -41.02 -52.94 3.40
N ALA A 19 -41.39 -51.81 4.01
CA ALA A 19 -42.55 -51.75 4.88
C ALA A 19 -43.77 -51.35 4.04
N GLY A 20 -44.55 -52.36 3.65
CA GLY A 20 -45.81 -52.20 2.95
C GLY A 20 -46.78 -51.32 3.73
N VAL A 21 -46.93 -50.07 3.29
CA VAL A 21 -48.14 -49.28 3.50
C VAL A 21 -48.86 -49.27 2.17
N THR A 22 -49.95 -50.04 2.09
CA THR A 22 -50.87 -50.01 0.96
C THR A 22 -51.32 -48.56 0.74
N ALA A 23 -50.83 -47.98 -0.36
CA ALA A 23 -51.33 -46.71 -0.89
C ALA A 23 -52.85 -46.83 -1.08
N PRO A 24 -53.65 -45.82 -0.68
CA PRO A 24 -55.05 -45.83 -1.03
C PRO A 24 -55.16 -45.78 -2.56
N ASP A 25 -55.98 -46.68 -3.07
CA ASP A 25 -56.42 -46.88 -4.45
C ASP A 25 -56.24 -45.64 -5.34
N ALA A 26 -55.25 -45.69 -6.23
CA ALA A 26 -55.02 -44.66 -7.23
C ALA A 26 -55.96 -44.89 -8.41
N GLY A 27 -57.21 -44.43 -8.25
CA GLY A 27 -58.10 -44.18 -9.37
C GLY A 27 -57.36 -43.39 -10.46
N GLU A 28 -57.58 -43.78 -11.72
CA GLU A 28 -57.04 -43.20 -12.96
C GLU A 28 -56.20 -41.93 -12.76
N ARG A 29 -54.87 -42.09 -12.64
CA ARG A 29 -53.95 -40.95 -12.61
C ARG A 29 -54.02 -40.27 -13.98
N GLN A 30 -54.82 -39.21 -14.07
CA GLN A 30 -54.84 -38.35 -15.25
C GLN A 30 -53.45 -37.73 -15.43
N ASP A 31 -52.93 -37.76 -16.66
CA ASP A 31 -51.66 -37.16 -17.00
C ASP A 31 -51.68 -35.64 -16.72
N PHE A 32 -50.57 -35.10 -16.23
CA PHE A 32 -50.46 -33.68 -15.87
C PHE A 32 -50.78 -32.77 -17.06
N GLU A 33 -50.34 -33.18 -18.25
CA GLU A 33 -50.63 -32.52 -19.52
C GLU A 33 -52.13 -32.49 -19.83
N SER A 34 -52.88 -33.56 -19.58
CA SER A 34 -54.32 -33.60 -19.86
C SER A 34 -55.13 -32.79 -18.84
N LEU A 35 -54.70 -32.74 -17.58
CA LEU A 35 -55.31 -31.89 -16.56
C LEU A 35 -55.14 -30.39 -16.86
N ILE A 36 -53.94 -29.98 -17.27
CA ILE A 36 -53.66 -28.58 -17.58
C ILE A 36 -54.23 -28.17 -18.93
N ARG A 37 -54.21 -29.04 -19.95
CA ARG A 37 -54.83 -28.72 -21.25
C ARG A 37 -56.35 -28.78 -21.21
N GLY A 38 -56.93 -29.49 -20.25
CA GLY A 38 -58.36 -29.59 -20.01
C GLY A 38 -58.89 -28.49 -19.09
N PRO A 39 -59.57 -28.82 -17.97
CA PRO A 39 -60.32 -27.86 -17.18
C PRO A 39 -59.46 -26.77 -16.52
N TYR A 40 -58.17 -27.02 -16.26
CA TYR A 40 -57.30 -26.08 -15.52
C TYR A 40 -56.50 -25.13 -16.41
N LYS A 41 -56.70 -25.15 -17.74
CA LYS A 41 -55.93 -24.35 -18.69
C LYS A 41 -55.94 -22.86 -18.37
N ALA A 42 -57.12 -22.29 -18.15
CA ALA A 42 -57.28 -20.86 -17.89
C ALA A 42 -56.61 -20.43 -16.59
N ASP A 43 -56.76 -21.22 -15.52
CA ASP A 43 -56.14 -20.94 -14.22
C ASP A 43 -54.61 -21.06 -14.28
N PHE A 44 -54.11 -22.07 -14.98
CA PHE A 44 -52.68 -22.27 -15.21
C PHE A 44 -52.09 -21.11 -16.01
N GLU A 45 -52.70 -20.74 -17.14
CA GLU A 45 -52.26 -19.61 -17.97
C GLU A 45 -52.26 -18.30 -17.17
N ALA A 46 -53.32 -18.02 -16.41
CA ALA A 46 -53.40 -16.83 -15.57
C ALA A 46 -52.31 -16.82 -14.48
N ARG A 47 -52.02 -17.97 -13.88
CA ARG A 47 -50.97 -18.12 -12.86
C ARG A 47 -49.58 -17.93 -13.45
N VAL A 48 -49.30 -18.54 -14.60
CA VAL A 48 -48.03 -18.39 -15.33
C VAL A 48 -47.83 -16.96 -15.77
N GLN A 49 -48.85 -16.33 -16.37
CA GLN A 49 -48.82 -14.93 -16.77
C GLN A 49 -48.49 -14.02 -15.58
N LYS A 50 -49.17 -14.21 -14.44
CA LYS A 50 -48.90 -13.45 -13.22
C LYS A 50 -47.46 -13.61 -12.72
N ILE A 51 -46.90 -14.83 -12.77
CA ILE A 51 -45.51 -15.12 -12.38
C ILE A 51 -44.53 -14.43 -13.34
N LEU A 52 -44.75 -14.58 -14.65
CA LEU A 52 -43.90 -14.00 -15.70
C LEU A 52 -43.89 -12.48 -15.63
N GLU A 53 -45.05 -11.85 -15.48
CA GLU A 53 -45.14 -10.41 -15.32
C GLU A 53 -44.44 -9.92 -14.04
N GLY A 54 -44.59 -10.65 -12.94
CA GLY A 54 -43.88 -10.38 -11.69
C GLY A 54 -42.37 -10.39 -11.89
N ARG A 55 -41.86 -11.44 -12.55
CA ARG A 55 -40.43 -11.59 -12.85
C ARG A 55 -39.92 -10.53 -13.82
N LEU A 56 -40.67 -10.23 -14.88
CA LEU A 56 -40.30 -9.21 -15.86
C LEU A 56 -40.27 -7.82 -15.22
N ARG A 57 -41.26 -7.50 -14.37
CA ARG A 57 -41.25 -6.25 -13.60
C ARG A 57 -40.06 -6.18 -12.64
N GLY A 58 -39.75 -7.28 -11.95
CA GLY A 58 -38.57 -7.38 -11.08
C GLY A 58 -37.26 -7.13 -11.85
N LEU A 59 -37.06 -7.85 -12.94
CA LEU A 59 -35.86 -7.72 -13.79
C LEU A 59 -35.71 -6.32 -14.39
N LYS A 60 -36.82 -5.70 -14.84
CA LYS A 60 -36.77 -4.32 -15.36
C LYS A 60 -36.34 -3.32 -14.29
N ARG A 61 -36.83 -3.48 -13.05
CA ARG A 61 -36.43 -2.63 -11.92
C ARG A 61 -34.96 -2.82 -11.57
N GLU A 62 -34.52 -4.06 -11.45
CA GLU A 62 -33.12 -4.39 -11.15
C GLU A 62 -32.19 -3.86 -12.25
N ASN A 63 -32.53 -4.06 -13.53
CA ASN A 63 -31.76 -3.54 -14.65
C ASN A 63 -31.70 -2.01 -14.64
N GLN A 64 -32.79 -1.33 -14.29
CA GLN A 64 -32.80 0.13 -14.16
C GLN A 64 -31.88 0.58 -13.01
N THR A 65 -31.97 -0.04 -11.83
CA THR A 65 -31.08 0.27 -10.71
C THR A 65 -29.61 0.05 -11.04
N LEU A 66 -29.28 -1.02 -11.77
CA LEU A 66 -27.92 -1.27 -12.23
C LEU A 66 -27.43 -0.20 -13.21
N ARG A 67 -28.29 0.24 -14.14
CA ARG A 67 -27.97 1.33 -15.07
C ARG A 67 -27.74 2.64 -14.34
N ASP A 68 -28.63 3.00 -13.43
CA ASP A 68 -28.51 4.22 -12.63
C ASP A 68 -27.22 4.22 -11.80
N ALA A 69 -26.85 3.08 -11.20
CA ALA A 69 -25.61 2.93 -10.44
C ALA A 69 -24.35 3.07 -11.31
N VAL A 70 -24.37 2.52 -12.54
CA VAL A 70 -23.27 2.68 -13.50
C VAL A 70 -23.15 4.14 -13.94
N ASP A 71 -24.26 4.79 -14.25
CA ASP A 71 -24.28 6.20 -14.67
C ASP A 71 -23.77 7.12 -13.56
N GLU A 72 -24.18 6.89 -12.31
CA GLU A 72 -23.70 7.66 -11.17
C GLU A 72 -22.20 7.43 -10.92
N ARG A 73 -21.74 6.19 -11.01
CA ARG A 73 -20.30 5.88 -10.93
C ARG A 73 -19.51 6.57 -12.04
N GLN A 74 -20.04 6.65 -13.25
CA GLN A 74 -19.38 7.37 -14.35
C GLN A 74 -19.36 8.88 -14.12
N ARG A 75 -20.45 9.46 -13.60
CA ARG A 75 -20.52 10.90 -13.27
C ARG A 75 -19.52 11.28 -12.19
N THR A 76 -19.47 10.51 -11.10
CA THR A 76 -18.52 10.72 -10.01
C THR A 76 -17.08 10.60 -10.48
N ALA A 77 -16.75 9.56 -11.27
CA ALA A 77 -15.42 9.43 -11.85
C ALA A 77 -15.04 10.62 -12.75
N LYS A 78 -15.93 11.03 -13.67
CA LYS A 78 -15.70 12.21 -14.52
C LYS A 78 -15.48 13.49 -13.72
N ALA A 79 -16.27 13.70 -12.66
CA ALA A 79 -16.12 14.83 -11.77
C ALA A 79 -14.77 14.82 -11.03
N ALA A 80 -14.32 13.63 -10.59
CA ALA A 80 -13.02 13.46 -9.95
C ALA A 80 -11.86 13.82 -10.90
N PHE A 81 -11.91 13.39 -12.17
CA PHE A 81 -10.91 13.78 -13.17
C PHE A 81 -10.92 15.27 -13.51
N ALA A 82 -12.10 15.88 -13.60
CA ALA A 82 -12.20 17.34 -13.79
C ALA A 82 -11.65 18.11 -12.58
N ALA A 83 -11.79 17.58 -11.37
CA ALA A 83 -11.19 18.16 -10.17
C ALA A 83 -9.67 17.97 -10.14
N LEU A 84 -9.16 16.81 -10.56
CA LEU A 84 -7.74 16.54 -10.74
C LEU A 84 -7.10 17.58 -11.68
N GLU A 85 -7.71 17.82 -12.84
CA GLU A 85 -7.17 18.77 -13.82
C GLU A 85 -7.00 20.17 -13.23
N ARG A 86 -8.00 20.65 -12.46
CA ARG A 86 -7.92 21.95 -11.77
C ARG A 86 -6.85 21.98 -10.66
N GLY A 87 -6.66 20.86 -9.96
CA GLY A 87 -5.70 20.74 -8.86
C GLY A 87 -4.30 20.31 -9.28
N ALA A 88 -4.06 20.04 -10.57
CA ALA A 88 -2.79 19.48 -11.04
C ALA A 88 -1.61 20.42 -10.79
N ASP A 89 -1.83 21.73 -10.90
CA ASP A 89 -0.80 22.74 -10.68
C ASP A 89 -0.31 22.78 -9.22
N GLU A 90 -1.21 22.56 -8.26
CA GLU A 90 -0.87 22.49 -6.84
C GLU A 90 0.04 21.29 -6.53
N VAL A 91 -0.24 20.14 -7.17
CA VAL A 91 0.63 18.95 -7.04
C VAL A 91 1.98 19.20 -7.70
N ARG A 92 1.99 19.82 -8.88
CA ARG A 92 3.23 20.14 -9.62
C ARG A 92 4.13 21.10 -8.84
N ALA A 93 3.59 21.97 -7.99
CA ALA A 93 4.37 22.83 -7.10
C ALA A 93 5.20 22.04 -6.08
N VAL A 94 4.71 20.88 -5.62
CA VAL A 94 5.42 20.00 -4.67
C VAL A 94 6.28 18.96 -5.40
N TYR A 95 5.77 18.44 -6.51
CA TYR A 95 6.41 17.42 -7.33
C TYR A 95 6.59 17.93 -8.76
N PRO A 96 7.72 18.59 -9.09
CA PRO A 96 7.92 19.19 -10.42
C PRO A 96 7.90 18.19 -11.58
N ALA A 97 8.16 16.91 -11.31
CA ALA A 97 8.10 15.83 -12.30
C ALA A 97 6.68 15.28 -12.54
N PHE A 98 5.68 15.78 -11.82
CA PHE A 98 4.30 15.32 -11.95
C PHE A 98 3.66 15.78 -13.26
N ASP A 99 3.16 14.82 -14.04
CA ASP A 99 2.36 15.04 -15.24
C ASP A 99 1.10 14.18 -15.16
N TRP A 100 -0.03 14.82 -14.84
CA TRP A 100 -1.29 14.11 -14.64
C TRP A 100 -1.78 13.38 -15.90
N GLN A 101 -1.44 13.85 -17.11
CA GLN A 101 -1.88 13.22 -18.35
C GLN A 101 -1.21 11.85 -18.50
N ARG A 102 0.11 11.83 -18.28
CA ARG A 102 0.91 10.60 -18.29
C ARG A 102 0.51 9.65 -17.15
N GLU A 103 0.25 10.17 -15.95
CA GLU A 103 -0.09 9.31 -14.80
C GLU A 103 -1.45 8.62 -14.97
N VAL A 104 -2.42 9.27 -15.62
CA VAL A 104 -3.74 8.67 -15.88
C VAL A 104 -3.64 7.47 -16.86
N GLU A 105 -2.66 7.44 -17.77
CA GLU A 105 -2.43 6.31 -18.67
C GLU A 105 -2.00 5.04 -17.93
N GLY A 106 -1.24 5.17 -16.83
CA GLY A 106 -0.74 4.04 -16.03
C GLY A 106 -1.83 3.26 -15.27
N GLY A 107 -3.07 3.75 -15.27
CA GLY A 107 -4.25 3.06 -14.76
C GLY A 107 -4.37 3.02 -13.23
N GLU A 108 -3.28 2.80 -12.48
CA GLU A 108 -3.33 2.77 -11.00
C GLU A 108 -3.67 4.12 -10.40
N PHE A 109 -2.96 5.17 -10.82
CA PHE A 109 -3.27 6.55 -10.44
C PHE A 109 -4.72 6.90 -10.81
N ALA A 110 -5.14 6.60 -12.05
CA ALA A 110 -6.51 6.84 -12.51
C ALA A 110 -7.58 6.13 -11.66
N ARG A 111 -7.32 4.89 -11.22
CA ARG A 111 -8.22 4.14 -10.32
C ARG A 111 -8.35 4.82 -8.97
N LEU A 112 -7.25 5.32 -8.40
CA LEU A 112 -7.26 6.04 -7.12
C LEU A 112 -8.07 7.35 -7.23
N ILE A 113 -7.87 8.12 -8.30
CA ILE A 113 -8.66 9.32 -8.57
C ILE A 113 -10.15 9.00 -8.74
N ALA A 114 -10.49 7.97 -9.51
CA ALA A 114 -11.87 7.54 -9.70
C ALA A 114 -12.54 7.04 -8.41
N ALA A 115 -11.74 6.58 -7.44
CA ALA A 115 -12.20 6.22 -6.09
C ALA A 115 -12.32 7.44 -5.15
N GLY A 116 -11.99 8.65 -5.61
CA GLY A 116 -12.09 9.89 -4.84
C GLY A 116 -10.85 10.22 -4.01
N VAL A 117 -9.72 9.53 -4.22
CA VAL A 117 -8.45 9.87 -3.56
C VAL A 117 -7.90 11.18 -4.13
N SER A 118 -7.29 12.01 -3.28
CA SER A 118 -6.70 13.28 -3.73
C SER A 118 -5.54 13.05 -4.71
N PRO A 119 -5.32 13.94 -5.69
CA PRO A 119 -4.21 13.85 -6.64
C PRO A 119 -2.84 13.66 -6.01
N ARG A 120 -2.57 14.41 -4.95
CA ARG A 120 -1.30 14.35 -4.23
C ARG A 120 -1.09 12.97 -3.59
N THR A 121 -2.07 12.49 -2.82
CA THR A 121 -1.96 11.18 -2.16
C THR A 121 -1.88 10.05 -3.18
N ALA A 122 -2.65 10.14 -4.27
CA ALA A 122 -2.57 9.14 -5.34
C ALA A 122 -1.16 9.08 -5.96
N TYR A 123 -0.54 10.23 -6.22
CA TYR A 123 0.82 10.28 -6.75
C TYR A 123 1.85 9.73 -5.76
N GLU A 124 1.75 10.09 -4.48
CA GLU A 124 2.64 9.61 -3.42
C GLU A 124 2.54 8.09 -3.23
N VAL A 125 1.36 7.50 -3.39
CA VAL A 125 1.15 6.04 -3.29
C VAL A 125 1.77 5.33 -4.48
N VAL A 126 1.54 5.82 -5.70
CA VAL A 126 2.05 5.21 -6.92
C VAL A 126 3.57 5.30 -7.01
N HIS A 127 4.16 6.43 -6.62
CA HIS A 127 5.61 6.69 -6.74
C HIS A 127 6.35 6.61 -5.41
N ARG A 128 5.81 5.86 -4.45
CA ARG A 128 6.31 5.85 -3.08
C ARG A 128 7.78 5.41 -3.00
N GLU A 129 8.12 4.33 -3.69
CA GLU A 129 9.45 3.74 -3.64
C GLU A 129 10.49 4.63 -4.31
N GLU A 130 10.14 5.27 -5.43
CA GLU A 130 10.98 6.21 -6.16
C GLU A 130 11.28 7.44 -5.31
N ILE A 131 10.24 8.02 -4.70
CA ILE A 131 10.37 9.21 -3.84
C ILE A 131 11.25 8.88 -2.62
N LEU A 132 11.00 7.76 -1.95
CA LEU A 132 11.80 7.34 -0.78
C LEU A 132 13.26 7.08 -1.15
N ARG A 133 13.51 6.38 -2.26
CA ARG A 133 14.86 6.09 -2.73
C ARG A 133 15.62 7.38 -3.08
N ALA A 134 14.97 8.32 -3.75
CA ALA A 134 15.57 9.61 -4.08
C ALA A 134 15.90 10.42 -2.82
N ALA A 135 14.97 10.46 -1.86
CA ALA A 135 15.17 11.14 -0.57
C ALA A 135 16.34 10.51 0.22
N MET A 136 16.42 9.18 0.28
CA MET A 136 17.51 8.47 0.94
C MET A 136 18.86 8.73 0.27
N ALA A 137 18.92 8.67 -1.06
CA ALA A 137 20.14 8.97 -1.81
C ALA A 137 20.62 10.40 -1.54
N TYR A 138 19.70 11.37 -1.57
CA TYR A 138 20.02 12.76 -1.24
C TYR A 138 20.56 12.90 0.20
N ALA A 139 19.90 12.28 1.19
CA ALA A 139 20.34 12.32 2.58
C ALA A 139 21.73 11.68 2.76
N ALA A 140 21.98 10.55 2.10
CA ALA A 140 23.29 9.91 2.09
C ALA A 140 24.37 10.83 1.51
N HIS A 141 24.09 11.47 0.36
CA HIS A 141 25.01 12.44 -0.24
C HIS A 141 25.30 13.63 0.67
N GLN A 142 24.28 14.22 1.31
CA GLN A 142 24.47 15.32 2.26
C GLN A 142 25.32 14.91 3.47
N THR A 143 25.08 13.71 4.00
CA THR A 143 25.85 13.17 5.14
C THR A 143 27.31 12.93 4.76
N ALA A 144 27.57 12.36 3.58
CA ALA A 144 28.93 12.16 3.07
C ALA A 144 29.67 13.50 2.88
N GLN A 145 28.99 14.54 2.37
CA GLN A 145 29.59 15.87 2.25
C GLN A 145 29.85 16.52 3.60
N HIS A 146 28.90 16.42 4.54
CA HIS A 146 29.06 16.99 5.88
C HIS A 146 30.22 16.33 6.63
N THR A 147 30.32 15.00 6.60
CA THR A 147 31.43 14.26 7.20
C THR A 147 32.77 14.62 6.57
N ALA A 148 32.86 14.67 5.24
CA ALA A 148 34.07 15.09 4.53
C ALA A 148 34.51 16.53 4.90
N ARG A 149 33.57 17.48 4.96
CA ARG A 149 33.84 18.86 5.38
C ARG A 149 34.31 18.92 6.83
N SER A 150 33.67 18.18 7.73
CA SER A 150 34.05 18.13 9.15
C SER A 150 35.45 17.54 9.35
N ALA A 151 35.81 16.49 8.59
CA ALA A 151 37.13 15.90 8.60
C ALA A 151 38.20 16.85 8.05
N ALA A 152 37.93 17.53 6.94
CA ALA A 152 38.83 18.53 6.37
C ALA A 152 39.05 19.73 7.32
N ALA A 153 37.99 20.19 8.02
CA ALA A 153 38.10 21.25 9.02
C ALA A 153 38.89 20.80 10.27
N GLY A 154 38.74 19.55 10.71
CA GLY A 154 39.55 18.95 11.76
C GLY A 154 41.02 18.84 11.37
N ALA A 155 41.30 18.40 10.14
CA ALA A 155 42.66 18.30 9.60
C ALA A 155 43.36 19.66 9.52
N ARG A 156 42.65 20.73 9.13
CA ARG A 156 43.20 22.10 9.12
C ARG A 156 43.56 22.60 10.53
N ARG A 157 42.71 22.33 11.53
CA ARG A 157 43.01 22.64 12.95
C ARG A 157 44.23 21.86 13.46
N ALA A 158 44.37 20.59 13.10
CA ALA A 158 45.52 19.78 13.47
C ALA A 158 46.82 20.25 12.77
N ALA A 159 46.73 20.68 11.50
CA ALA A 159 47.87 21.24 10.76
C ALA A 159 48.31 22.61 11.33
N GLU A 160 47.37 23.47 11.73
CA GLU A 160 47.64 24.80 12.30
C GLU A 160 48.19 24.70 13.74
N ASN A 161 47.72 23.73 14.53
CA ASN A 161 48.31 23.36 15.83
C ASN A 161 49.56 22.46 15.71
N GLY A 162 49.96 22.07 14.49
CA GLY A 162 51.13 21.23 14.23
C GLY A 162 52.47 21.93 14.49
N ARG A 163 52.46 23.23 14.78
CA ARG A 163 53.60 23.97 15.32
C ARG A 163 53.25 24.52 16.69
N ARG A 164 53.76 23.84 17.73
CA ARG A 164 53.75 24.21 19.15
C ARG A 164 52.50 23.81 19.94
N SER A 165 52.43 22.54 20.25
CA SER A 165 52.11 22.14 21.63
C SER A 165 52.95 20.91 21.91
N ALA A 166 54.15 21.14 22.46
CA ALA A 166 54.86 20.07 23.15
C ALA A 166 53.91 19.61 24.26
N ALA A 167 53.34 18.42 24.11
CA ALA A 167 52.70 17.76 25.22
C ALA A 167 53.74 17.73 26.33
N VAL A 168 53.49 18.47 27.42
CA VAL A 168 54.33 18.40 28.62
C VAL A 168 54.06 17.04 29.22
N SER A 169 54.77 16.04 28.72
CA SER A 169 54.92 14.78 29.43
C SER A 169 55.65 15.15 30.72
N ARG A 170 54.94 15.08 31.85
CA ARG A 170 55.59 15.11 33.17
C ARG A 170 56.44 13.85 33.25
N SER A 171 57.69 13.95 32.81
CA SER A 171 58.67 12.88 33.01
C SER A 171 58.97 12.80 34.50
N ASP A 172 58.68 11.65 35.11
CA ASP A 172 59.06 11.37 36.49
C ASP A 172 60.60 11.51 36.62
N PRO A 173 61.12 12.41 37.47
CA PRO A 173 62.56 12.69 37.55
C PRO A 173 63.41 11.47 37.93
N ARG A 174 62.79 10.38 38.43
CA ARG A 174 63.48 9.14 38.77
C ARG A 174 63.78 8.23 37.58
N HIS A 175 63.22 8.49 36.40
CA HIS A 175 63.33 7.64 35.22
C HIS A 175 63.87 8.37 33.98
N LEU A 176 64.71 9.40 34.18
CA LEU A 176 65.38 10.07 33.05
C LEU A 176 66.55 9.23 32.53
N THR A 177 66.56 8.96 31.23
CA THR A 177 67.67 8.31 30.55
C THR A 177 68.84 9.30 30.38
N SER A 178 70.06 8.76 30.19
CA SER A 178 71.25 9.60 30.01
C SER A 178 71.14 10.59 28.82
N GLY A 179 70.36 10.24 27.79
CA GLY A 179 70.10 11.12 26.64
C GLY A 179 69.16 12.27 27.00
N GLU A 180 68.09 11.99 27.75
CA GLU A 180 67.12 13.00 28.20
C GLU A 180 67.76 13.98 29.19
N LEU A 181 68.67 13.49 30.04
CA LEU A 181 69.41 14.34 30.98
C LEU A 181 70.38 15.29 30.24
N ALA A 182 71.02 14.83 29.16
CA ALA A 182 71.88 15.67 28.32
C ALA A 182 71.06 16.77 27.62
N ASP A 183 69.85 16.45 27.18
CA ASP A 183 68.96 17.40 26.53
C ASP A 183 68.38 18.43 27.50
N ILE A 184 68.01 18.01 28.71
CA ILE A 184 67.63 18.89 29.83
C ILE A 184 68.81 19.82 30.18
N ARG A 185 70.04 19.28 30.25
CA ARG A 185 71.24 20.07 30.56
C ARG A 185 71.49 21.15 29.51
N ARG A 186 71.37 20.82 28.23
CA ARG A 186 71.50 21.79 27.13
C ARG A 186 70.48 22.92 27.25
N ARG A 187 69.21 22.59 27.48
CA ARG A 187 68.12 23.57 27.62
C ARG A 187 68.28 24.49 28.83
N VAL A 188 68.77 23.96 29.95
CA VAL A 188 69.08 24.77 31.14
C VAL A 188 70.26 25.71 30.88
N MET A 189 71.27 25.26 30.13
CA MET A 189 72.40 26.12 29.72
C MET A 189 71.96 27.23 28.77
N ASP A 190 70.93 26.99 27.95
CA ASP A 190 70.28 27.99 27.10
C ASP A 190 69.32 28.92 27.87
N GLY A 191 69.27 28.81 29.21
CA GLY A 191 68.52 29.70 30.10
C GLY A 191 67.09 29.25 30.41
N GLU A 192 66.67 28.06 29.99
CA GLU A 192 65.33 27.55 30.23
C GLU A 192 65.18 26.99 31.66
N LYS A 193 64.18 27.45 32.41
CA LYS A 193 63.89 26.96 33.77
C LYS A 193 63.02 25.71 33.72
N ILE A 194 63.60 24.53 33.89
CA ILE A 194 62.88 23.25 34.00
C ILE A 194 62.33 23.11 35.42
N ARG A 195 61.03 22.82 35.55
CA ARG A 195 60.38 22.43 36.81
C ARG A 195 59.84 21.01 36.62
N PHE A 196 60.12 20.14 37.58
CA PHE A 196 59.61 18.78 37.63
C PHE A 196 58.34 18.72 38.49
#